data_AF-A0A7Y5U548-F1
#
_entry.id   AF-A0A7Y5U548-F1
#
_cell.length_a   1.000
_cell.length_b   1.000
_cell.length_c   1.000
_cell.angle_alpha   90.00
_cell.angle_beta   90.00
_cell.angle_gamma   90.00
#
_symmetry.space_group_name_H-M   'P 1'
#
loop_
_entity.id
_entity.type
_entity.pdbx_description
1 polymer ?
#
loop_
_entity_poly.entity_id
_entity_poly.type
_entity_poly.pdbx_seq_one_letter_code
_entity_poly.pdbx_strand_id
1 'polypeptide(L)'
;MSNPGAIRRSLFGDVVLVAFLLAQASDGVLTYVGVSTYGIHIEGNPILGWLMTTMGQGAALATAKSAAGAFGIALHLTSVHRVVALLTAFYVAAAVLPWIGILYVWAS
;
A
#
# COMPACT_ATOMS: atom_id res chain seq x y z
N MET A 1 -8.16 -30.79 -21.60
CA MET A 1 -6.74 -30.45 -21.85
C MET A 1 -6.43 -29.17 -21.06
N SER A 2 -5.84 -29.29 -19.86
CA SER A 2 -5.50 -28.13 -19.02
C SER A 2 -4.23 -27.48 -19.55
N ASN A 3 -4.28 -26.18 -19.85
CA ASN A 3 -3.14 -25.43 -20.40
C ASN A 3 -2.14 -25.07 -19.28
N PRO A 4 -0.93 -25.66 -19.24
CA PRO A 4 0.03 -25.44 -18.15
C PRO A 4 0.45 -23.97 -17.99
N GLY A 5 0.39 -23.19 -19.08
CA GLY A 5 0.70 -21.77 -19.08
C GLY A 5 -0.35 -20.88 -18.39
N ALA A 6 -1.61 -21.34 -18.32
CA ALA A 6 -2.66 -20.64 -17.59
C ALA A 6 -2.51 -20.85 -16.07
N ILE A 7 -2.18 -22.08 -15.66
CA ILE A 7 -1.98 -22.46 -14.24
C ILE A 7 -0.79 -21.70 -13.62
N ARG A 8 0.31 -21.51 -14.36
CA ARG A 8 1.47 -20.76 -13.83
C ARG A 8 1.19 -19.25 -13.68
N ARG A 9 0.36 -18.67 -14.55
CA ARG A 9 -0.02 -17.25 -14.47
C ARG A 9 -0.93 -16.96 -13.27
N SER A 10 -1.86 -17.86 -12.95
CA SER A 10 -2.72 -17.70 -11.77
C SER A 10 -1.90 -17.80 -10.47
N LEU A 11 -1.01 -18.79 -10.37
CA LEU A 11 -0.17 -18.99 -9.18
C LEU A 11 0.76 -17.81 -8.89
N PHE A 12 1.34 -17.21 -9.94
CA PHE A 12 2.15 -16.00 -9.80
C PHE A 12 1.32 -14.81 -9.29
N GLY A 13 0.16 -14.56 -9.89
CA GLY A 13 -0.71 -13.47 -9.47
C GLY A 13 -1.21 -13.65 -8.03
N ASP A 14 -1.56 -14.88 -7.64
CA ASP A 14 -2.02 -15.18 -6.28
C ASP A 14 -0.91 -14.96 -5.24
N VAL A 15 0.33 -15.37 -5.54
CA VAL A 15 1.49 -15.10 -4.68
C VAL A 15 1.74 -13.60 -4.55
N VAL A 16 1.67 -12.86 -5.65
CA VAL A 16 1.83 -11.40 -5.64
C VAL A 16 0.72 -10.72 -4.82
N LEU A 17 -0.52 -11.17 -4.95
CA LEU A 17 -1.64 -10.64 -4.17
C LEU A 17 -1.46 -10.92 -2.67
N VAL A 18 -1.08 -12.13 -2.30
CA VAL A 18 -0.82 -12.50 -0.89
C VAL A 18 0.33 -11.65 -0.32
N ALA A 19 1.42 -11.51 -1.07
CA ALA A 19 2.55 -10.66 -0.66
C ALA A 19 2.13 -9.19 -0.48
N PHE A 20 1.30 -8.67 -1.39
CA PHE A 20 0.75 -7.31 -1.28
C PHE A 20 -0.12 -7.12 -0.04
N LEU A 21 -1.00 -8.08 0.28
CA LEU A 21 -1.84 -8.02 1.47
C LEU A 21 -1.02 -8.08 2.77
N LEU A 22 0.00 -8.93 2.81
CA LEU A 22 0.93 -9.02 3.94
C LEU A 22 1.72 -7.72 4.12
N ALA A 23 2.17 -7.11 3.02
CA ALA A 23 2.83 -5.81 3.05
C ALA A 23 1.89 -4.72 3.58
N GLN A 24 0.63 -4.68 3.13
CA GLN A 24 -0.36 -3.70 3.59
C GLN A 24 -0.69 -3.86 5.08
N ALA A 25 -0.74 -5.09 5.58
CA ALA A 25 -0.92 -5.38 7.00
C ALA A 25 0.28 -4.92 7.83
N SER A 26 1.50 -5.26 7.37
CA SER A 26 2.74 -4.89 8.05
C SER A 26 2.91 -3.37 8.10
N ASP A 27 2.68 -2.69 6.99
CA ASP A 27 2.68 -1.24 6.88
C ASP A 27 1.64 -0.61 7.83
N GLY A 28 0.42 -1.16 7.92
CA GLY A 28 -0.59 -0.70 8.88
C GLY A 28 -0.16 -0.80 10.33
N VAL A 29 0.48 -1.91 10.72
CA VAL A 29 1.01 -2.10 12.06
C VAL A 29 2.12 -1.10 12.36
N LEU A 30 3.08 -0.93 11.43
CA LEU A 30 4.18 0.00 11.60
C LEU A 30 3.71 1.45 11.68
N THR A 31 2.76 1.87 10.83
CA THR A 31 2.15 3.20 10.91
C THR A 31 1.43 3.40 12.24
N TYR A 32 0.66 2.41 12.70
CA TYR A 32 -0.04 2.50 13.99
C TYR A 32 0.94 2.66 15.15
N VAL A 33 2.01 1.85 15.18
CA VAL A 33 3.06 1.93 16.21
C VAL A 33 3.77 3.29 16.15
N GLY A 34 4.13 3.77 14.97
CA GLY A 34 4.78 5.07 14.79
C GLY A 34 3.91 6.22 15.29
N VAL A 35 2.66 6.28 14.83
CA VAL A 35 1.72 7.35 15.19
C VAL A 35 1.26 7.27 16.65
N SER A 36 1.14 6.08 17.24
CA SER A 36 0.82 5.93 18.66
C SER A 36 1.99 6.31 19.57
N THR A 37 3.23 6.12 19.12
CA THR A 37 4.45 6.44 19.90
C THR A 37 4.82 7.91 19.78
N TYR A 38 4.79 8.46 18.56
CA TYR A 38 5.32 9.80 18.25
C TYR A 38 4.22 10.84 17.98
N GLY A 39 2.96 10.43 17.86
CA GLY A 39 1.81 11.30 17.58
C GLY A 39 1.50 11.44 16.10
N ILE A 40 0.28 11.92 15.78
CA ILE A 40 -0.26 11.98 14.40
C ILE A 40 0.55 12.92 13.49
N HIS A 41 1.27 13.90 14.03
CA HIS A 41 2.05 14.85 13.24
C HIS A 41 3.23 14.23 12.49
N ILE A 42 3.66 13.01 12.88
CA ILE A 42 4.69 12.26 12.15
C ILE A 42 4.12 11.60 10.88
N GLU A 43 2.79 11.49 10.77
CA GLU A 43 2.13 10.95 9.60
C GLU A 43 2.22 11.94 8.44
N GLY A 44 3.15 11.69 7.51
CA GLY A 44 3.39 12.56 6.36
C GLY A 44 2.27 12.55 5.32
N ASN A 45 1.27 11.67 5.45
CA ASN A 45 0.10 11.64 4.58
C ASN A 45 -1.02 12.53 5.17
N PRO A 46 -1.27 13.74 4.61
CA PRO A 46 -2.24 14.66 5.18
C PRO A 46 -3.68 14.13 5.14
N ILE A 47 -4.02 13.27 4.17
CA ILE A 47 -5.35 12.64 4.10
C ILE A 47 -5.50 11.62 5.22
N LEU A 48 -4.48 10.80 5.44
CA LEU A 48 -4.50 9.80 6.50
C LEU A 48 -4.43 10.45 7.87
N GLY A 49 -3.61 11.49 8.05
CA GLY A 49 -3.56 12.30 9.27
C GLY A 49 -4.91 12.93 9.59
N TRP A 50 -5.58 13.53 8.60
CA TRP A 50 -6.95 14.04 8.77
C TRP A 50 -7.93 12.93 9.18
N LEU A 51 -7.85 11.77 8.53
CA LEU A 51 -8.68 10.61 8.86
C LEU A 51 -8.44 10.17 10.31
N MET A 52 -7.18 10.08 10.75
CA MET A 52 -6.80 9.74 12.12
C MET A 52 -7.31 10.75 13.13
N THR A 53 -7.34 12.06 12.80
CA THR A 53 -7.94 13.08 13.67
C THR A 53 -9.46 12.99 13.76
N THR A 54 -10.12 12.49 12.71
CA THR A 54 -11.59 12.47 12.61
C THR A 54 -12.21 11.21 13.22
N MET A 55 -11.59 10.03 13.02
CA MET A 55 -12.13 8.74 13.46
C MET A 55 -11.17 7.93 14.37
N GLY A 56 -10.00 8.48 14.68
CA GLY A 56 -8.98 7.80 15.48
C GLY A 56 -8.01 6.95 14.64
N GLN A 57 -6.84 6.69 15.23
CA GLN A 57 -5.69 6.07 14.55
C GLN A 57 -6.02 4.67 13.97
N GLY A 58 -6.64 3.81 14.79
CA GLY A 58 -6.95 2.43 14.39
C GLY A 58 -8.00 2.34 13.29
N ALA A 59 -9.10 3.09 13.41
CA ALA A 59 -10.17 3.09 12.41
C ALA A 59 -9.72 3.70 11.08
N ALA A 60 -8.92 4.77 11.13
CA ALA A 60 -8.35 5.39 9.95
C ALA A 60 -7.41 4.43 9.19
N LEU A 61 -6.53 3.73 9.92
CA LEU A 61 -5.63 2.75 9.32
C LEU A 61 -6.38 1.54 8.77
N ALA A 62 -7.33 0.99 9.52
CA ALA A 62 -8.16 -0.12 9.04
C ALA A 62 -8.87 0.25 7.73
N THR A 63 -9.42 1.45 7.64
CA THR A 63 -10.09 1.96 6.44
C THR A 63 -9.12 2.10 5.27
N ALA A 64 -7.98 2.76 5.47
CA ALA A 64 -6.98 2.97 4.43
C ALA A 64 -6.38 1.65 3.91
N LYS A 65 -6.05 0.72 4.82
CA LYS A 65 -5.47 -0.58 4.46
C LYS A 65 -6.51 -1.49 3.80
N SER A 66 -7.75 -1.48 4.26
CA SER A 66 -8.85 -2.24 3.61
C SER A 66 -9.14 -1.73 2.21
N ALA A 67 -9.15 -0.40 2.00
CA ALA A 67 -9.32 0.20 0.68
C ALA A 67 -8.17 -0.22 -0.27
N ALA A 68 -6.92 -0.13 0.18
CA ALA A 68 -5.77 -0.56 -0.60
C ALA A 68 -5.81 -2.07 -0.92
N GLY A 69 -6.17 -2.91 0.04
CA GLY A 69 -6.38 -4.35 -0.15
C GLY A 69 -7.47 -4.64 -1.18
N ALA A 70 -8.62 -3.97 -1.06
CA ALA A 70 -9.72 -4.10 -2.02
C ALA A 70 -9.32 -3.67 -3.43
N PHE A 71 -8.56 -2.58 -3.57
CA PHE A 71 -8.02 -2.18 -4.87
C PHE A 71 -7.02 -3.20 -5.43
N GLY A 72 -6.13 -3.75 -4.60
CA GLY A 72 -5.21 -4.82 -5.00
C GLY A 72 -5.93 -6.08 -5.49
N ILE A 73 -7.00 -6.48 -4.80
CA ILE A 73 -7.85 -7.62 -5.19
C ILE A 73 -8.60 -7.31 -6.49
N ALA A 74 -9.24 -6.14 -6.61
CA ALA A 74 -9.97 -5.75 -7.83
C ALA A 74 -9.05 -5.68 -9.06
N LEU A 75 -7.82 -5.23 -8.86
CA LEU A 75 -6.78 -5.18 -9.89
C LEU A 75 -6.29 -6.58 -10.30
N HIS A 76 -6.12 -7.51 -9.34
CA HIS A 76 -5.83 -8.92 -9.62
C HIS A 76 -6.94 -9.58 -10.43
N LEU A 77 -8.20 -9.35 -10.03
CA LEU A 77 -9.37 -9.98 -10.66
C LEU A 77 -9.67 -9.45 -12.07
N THR A 78 -9.34 -8.20 -12.37
CA THR A 78 -9.65 -7.60 -13.67
C THR A 78 -8.61 -7.89 -14.76
N SER A 79 -7.50 -8.58 -14.45
CA SER A 79 -6.41 -8.90 -15.40
C SER A 79 -5.84 -7.69 -16.17
N VAL A 80 -6.14 -6.45 -15.76
CA VAL A 80 -5.64 -5.21 -16.37
C VAL A 80 -4.28 -4.86 -15.76
N HIS A 81 -3.27 -5.66 -16.08
CA HIS A 81 -1.89 -5.53 -15.56
C HIS A 81 -1.32 -4.10 -15.79
N ARG A 82 -1.85 -3.37 -16.77
CA ARG A 82 -1.46 -1.99 -17.10
C ARG A 82 -1.94 -0.93 -16.10
N VAL A 83 -3.11 -1.10 -15.48
CA VAL A 83 -3.64 -0.11 -14.52
C VAL A 83 -2.95 -0.28 -13.16
N VAL A 84 -2.65 -1.53 -12.77
CA VAL A 84 -1.79 -1.83 -11.61
C VAL A 84 -0.41 -1.22 -11.79
N ALA A 85 0.22 -1.46 -12.95
CA ALA A 85 1.53 -0.91 -13.25
C ALA A 85 1.53 0.63 -13.25
N LEU A 86 0.47 1.27 -13.77
CA LEU A 86 0.29 2.72 -13.74
C LEU A 86 0.14 3.25 -12.32
N LEU A 87 -0.66 2.59 -11.47
CA LEU A 87 -0.83 2.98 -10.07
C LEU A 87 0.44 2.75 -9.26
N THR A 88 1.15 1.63 -9.48
CA THR A 88 2.45 1.37 -8.84
C THR A 88 3.50 2.39 -9.29
N ALA A 89 3.60 2.69 -10.59
CA ALA A 89 4.50 3.73 -11.10
C ALA A 89 4.15 5.11 -10.53
N PHE A 90 2.86 5.44 -10.43
CA PHE A 90 2.39 6.66 -9.80
C PHE A 90 2.77 6.71 -8.31
N TYR A 91 2.59 5.61 -7.57
CA TYR A 91 2.95 5.54 -6.15
C TYR A 91 4.46 5.64 -5.92
N VAL A 92 5.27 4.98 -6.76
CA VAL A 92 6.74 5.08 -6.72
C VAL A 92 7.20 6.50 -7.02
N ALA A 93 6.64 7.15 -8.05
CA ALA A 93 7.04 8.50 -8.44
C ALA A 93 6.57 9.59 -7.47
N ALA A 94 5.34 9.49 -6.97
CA ALA A 94 4.72 10.54 -6.17
C ALA A 94 4.95 10.38 -4.66
N ALA A 95 5.25 9.18 -4.17
CA ALA A 95 5.50 8.94 -2.75
C ALA A 95 6.94 8.50 -2.48
N VAL A 96 7.45 7.48 -3.17
CA VAL A 96 8.75 6.87 -2.82
C VAL A 96 9.94 7.77 -3.18
N LEU A 97 9.98 8.34 -4.38
CA LEU A 97 11.09 9.21 -4.79
C LEU A 97 11.22 10.49 -3.92
N PRO A 98 10.12 11.19 -3.56
CA PRO A 98 10.18 12.30 -2.62
C PRO A 98 10.78 11.91 -1.26
N TRP A 99 10.37 10.76 -0.71
CA TRP A 99 10.89 10.27 0.56
C TRP A 99 12.38 9.90 0.49
N ILE A 100 12.85 9.28 -0.59
CA ILE A 100 14.28 8.99 -0.79
C ILE A 100 15.09 10.28 -0.86
N GLY A 101 14.60 11.30 -1.57
CA GLY A 101 15.24 12.61 -1.62
C GLY A 101 15.35 13.26 -0.24
N ILE A 102 14.26 13.24 0.54
CA ILE A 102 14.26 13.76 1.91
C ILE A 102 15.26 13.01 2.80
N LEU A 103 15.30 11.68 2.72
CA LEU A 103 16.10 10.84 3.61
C LEU A 103 17.59 10.82 3.27
N TYR A 104 17.97 11.04 2.00
CA TYR A 104 19.36 10.90 1.56
C TYR A 104 20.01 12.18 1.03
N VAL A 105 19.24 13.14 0.51
CA VAL A 105 19.80 14.41 -0.02
C VAL A 105 19.74 15.53 1.01
N TRP A 106 18.77 15.49 1.93
CA TRP A 106 18.59 16.51 2.96
C TRP A 106 19.24 16.17 4.32
N ALA A 107 19.66 14.92 4.51
CA ALA A 107 20.35 14.43 5.72
C ALA A 107 21.88 14.32 5.57
N SER A 108 22.45 14.85 4.47
CA SER A 108 23.88 14.96 4.19
C SER A 108 24.29 16.42 4.01
#